data_AF-L0DIR9-F1
#
_entry.id   AF-L0DIR9-F1
#
_cell.length_a   1.000
_cell.length_b   1.000
_cell.length_c   1.000
_cell.angle_alpha   90.00
_cell.angle_beta   90.00
_cell.angle_gamma   90.00
#
_symmetry.space_group_name_H-M   'P 1'
#
loop_
_entity.id
_entity.type
_entity.pdbx_description
1 polymer ?
#
loop_
_entity_poly.entity_id
_entity_poly.type
_entity_poly.pdbx_seq_one_letter_code
_entity_poly.pdbx_strand_id
1 'polypeptide(L)'
;MSNYVPWYGKKRSHLTERESDLLRSLDRGENAGKVNQAAEEVRLAKIRMLKAERSQVVVSNQSHAIVTARLDKLDREIHDANSMPVGAIVSKYRRKLSQADRTKNKPTNSQ
;
A
#
# COMPACT_ATOMS: atom_id res chain seq x y z
N MET A 1 8.02 5.62 31.64
CA MET A 1 8.34 4.81 30.44
C MET A 1 7.53 5.35 29.28
N SER A 2 8.19 5.95 28.28
CA SER A 2 7.52 6.55 27.11
C SER A 2 7.00 5.44 26.19
N ASN A 3 5.68 5.40 25.98
CA ASN A 3 5.07 4.49 25.00
C ASN A 3 5.51 4.94 23.60
N TYR A 4 6.60 4.35 23.08
CA TYR A 4 7.03 4.54 21.70
C TYR A 4 5.93 4.00 20.78
N VAL A 5 5.07 4.89 20.29
CA VAL A 5 4.14 4.59 19.21
C VAL A 5 4.94 4.73 17.92
N PRO A 6 5.21 3.63 17.17
CA PRO A 6 5.96 3.71 15.94
C PRO A 6 5.28 4.71 15.00
N TRP A 7 6.01 5.78 14.66
CA TRP A 7 5.47 6.88 13.87
C TRP A 7 4.88 6.36 12.56
N TYR A 8 3.60 6.69 12.31
CA TYR A 8 2.86 6.35 11.09
C TYR A 8 3.65 6.67 9.82
N GLY A 9 4.41 7.76 9.81
CA GLY A 9 5.27 8.13 8.68
C GLY A 9 6.31 7.07 8.34
N LYS A 10 6.92 6.40 9.33
CA LYS A 10 7.89 5.31 9.08
C LYS A 10 7.24 4.10 8.42
N LYS A 11 6.01 3.75 8.82
CA LYS A 11 5.26 2.64 8.21
C LYS A 11 4.80 2.98 6.79
N ARG A 12 4.44 4.24 6.55
CA ARG A 12 4.11 4.74 5.21
C ARG A 12 5.34 4.72 4.28
N SER A 13 6.49 5.26 4.72
CA SER A 13 7.73 5.21 3.92
C SER A 13 8.12 3.78 3.58
N HIS A 14 8.03 2.88 4.56
CA HIS A 14 8.35 1.47 4.32
C HIS A 14 7.40 0.80 3.32
N LEU A 15 6.11 1.15 3.31
CA LEU A 15 5.19 0.70 2.27
C LEU A 15 5.64 1.21 0.90
N THR A 16 5.96 2.50 0.77
CA THR A 16 6.44 3.10 -0.49
C THR A 16 7.71 2.42 -1.02
N GLU A 17 8.65 2.08 -0.13
CA GLU A 17 9.85 1.31 -0.48
C GLU A 17 9.49 -0.03 -1.09
N ARG A 18 8.63 -0.82 -0.41
CA ARG A 18 8.21 -2.14 -0.90
C ARG A 18 7.43 -2.08 -2.21
N GLU A 19 6.58 -1.06 -2.37
CA GLU A 19 5.87 -0.83 -3.63
C GLU A 19 6.86 -0.53 -4.78
N SER A 20 7.91 0.24 -4.50
CA SER A 20 8.96 0.55 -5.48
C SER A 20 9.78 -0.69 -5.83
N ASP A 21 10.11 -1.51 -4.84
CA ASP A 21 10.83 -2.76 -5.05
C ASP A 21 10.03 -3.75 -5.90
N LEU A 22 8.72 -3.90 -5.64
CA LEU A 22 7.84 -4.72 -6.48
C LEU A 22 7.79 -4.21 -7.93
N LEU A 23 7.67 -2.89 -8.13
CA LEU A 23 7.68 -2.31 -9.47
C LEU A 23 9.00 -2.58 -10.19
N ARG A 24 10.14 -2.46 -9.51
CA ARG A 24 11.47 -2.77 -10.07
C ARG A 24 11.61 -4.24 -10.43
N SER A 25 11.15 -5.16 -9.58
CA SER A 25 11.16 -6.60 -9.88
C SER A 25 10.30 -6.94 -11.09
N LEU A 26 9.14 -6.27 -11.25
CA LEU A 26 8.29 -6.43 -12.42
C LEU A 26 8.91 -5.87 -13.70
N ASP A 27 9.49 -4.68 -13.64
CA ASP A 27 10.14 -3.99 -14.76
C ASP A 27 11.36 -4.78 -15.27
N ARG A 28 12.16 -5.34 -14.37
CA ARG A 28 13.32 -6.17 -14.70
C ARG A 28 12.99 -7.59 -15.17
N GLY A 29 11.71 -7.98 -15.15
CA GLY A 29 11.29 -9.34 -15.50
C GLY A 29 11.87 -10.40 -14.55
N GLU A 30 11.96 -10.11 -13.25
CA GLU A 30 12.46 -11.08 -12.28
C GLU A 30 11.56 -12.33 -12.23
N ASN A 31 12.12 -13.43 -11.73
CA ASN A 31 11.39 -14.69 -11.63
C ASN A 31 10.13 -14.58 -10.75
N ALA A 32 9.16 -15.47 -11.00
CA ALA A 32 7.88 -15.45 -10.32
C ALA A 32 8.00 -15.56 -8.79
N GLY A 33 9.00 -16.28 -8.27
CA GLY A 33 9.25 -16.41 -6.83
C GLY A 33 9.58 -15.07 -6.17
N LYS A 34 10.52 -14.32 -6.75
CA LYS A 34 10.91 -12.98 -6.26
C LYS A 34 9.76 -11.98 -6.36
N VAL A 35 9.03 -11.98 -7.46
CA VAL A 35 7.85 -11.11 -7.65
C VAL A 35 6.77 -11.44 -6.61
N ASN A 36 6.50 -12.72 -6.35
CA ASN A 36 5.53 -13.14 -5.35
C ASN A 36 5.96 -12.73 -3.94
N GLN A 37 7.24 -12.88 -3.61
CA GLN A 37 7.79 -12.44 -2.33
C GLN A 37 7.64 -10.92 -2.16
N ALA A 38 8.05 -10.13 -3.15
CA ALA A 38 7.92 -8.67 -3.10
C ALA A 38 6.44 -8.23 -2.96
N ALA A 39 5.53 -8.90 -3.65
CA ALA A 39 4.09 -8.63 -3.54
C ALA A 39 3.53 -8.97 -2.15
N GLU A 40 4.00 -10.05 -1.54
CA GLU A 40 3.64 -10.40 -0.17
C GLU A 40 4.18 -9.39 0.84
N GLU A 41 5.42 -8.92 0.66
CA GLU A 41 6.00 -7.86 1.49
C GLU A 41 5.20 -6.55 1.39
N VAL A 42 4.71 -6.18 0.21
CA VAL A 42 3.79 -5.04 0.01
C VAL A 42 2.49 -5.24 0.79
N ARG A 43 1.89 -6.45 0.73
CA ARG A 43 0.67 -6.79 1.48
C ARG A 43 0.87 -6.57 2.97
N LEU A 44 1.94 -7.14 3.53
CA LEU A 44 2.28 -7.05 4.95
C LEU A 44 2.59 -5.61 5.37
N ALA A 45 3.34 -4.86 4.56
CA ALA A 45 3.64 -3.45 4.83
C ALA A 45 2.36 -2.59 4.85
N LYS A 46 1.43 -2.83 3.93
CA LYS A 46 0.14 -2.13 3.89
C LYS A 46 -0.68 -2.40 5.15
N ILE A 47 -0.81 -3.67 5.56
CA ILE A 47 -1.54 -4.04 6.78
C ILE A 47 -0.92 -3.36 8.02
N ARG A 48 0.42 -3.35 8.13
CA ARG A 48 1.12 -2.69 9.24
C ARG A 48 0.87 -1.18 9.27
N MET A 49 0.86 -0.53 8.11
CA MET A 49 0.57 0.89 7.98
C MET A 49 -0.88 1.20 8.41
N LEU A 50 -1.86 0.43 7.92
CA LEU A 50 -3.27 0.62 8.28
C LEU A 50 -3.54 0.38 9.78
N LYS A 51 -2.93 -0.64 10.37
CA LYS A 51 -3.01 -0.89 11.82
C LYS A 51 -2.41 0.25 12.64
N ALA A 52 -1.29 0.82 12.18
CA ALA A 52 -0.70 2.00 12.82
C ALA A 52 -1.63 3.22 12.69
N GLU A 53 -2.25 3.44 11.53
CA GLU A 53 -3.25 4.51 11.36
C GLU A 53 -4.43 4.36 12.32
N ARG A 54 -4.95 3.13 12.43
CA ARG A 54 -6.04 2.79 13.34
C ARG A 54 -5.70 3.14 14.79
N SER A 55 -4.48 2.83 15.23
CA SER A 55 -4.02 3.16 16.60
C SER A 55 -3.87 4.67 16.86
N GLN A 56 -3.81 5.48 15.80
CA GLN A 56 -3.71 6.95 15.91
C GLN A 56 -5.07 7.64 15.87
N VAL A 57 -6.17 6.92 15.66
CA VAL A 57 -7.51 7.51 15.73
C VAL A 57 -7.85 7.77 17.20
N VAL A 58 -7.72 9.04 17.62
CA VAL A 58 -8.01 9.49 18.99
C VAL A 58 -9.45 9.97 19.10
N VAL A 59 -10.16 9.50 20.13
CA VAL A 59 -11.59 9.77 20.36
C VAL A 59 -11.85 11.19 20.87
N SER A 60 -10.86 11.86 21.46
CA SER A 60 -11.07 13.05 22.29
C SER A 60 -11.50 14.32 21.56
N ASN A 61 -11.31 14.42 20.24
CA ASN A 61 -11.50 15.68 19.49
C ASN A 61 -12.51 15.56 18.33
N GLN A 62 -13.17 14.42 18.18
CA GLN A 62 -14.08 14.16 17.06
C GLN A 62 -15.40 13.61 17.59
N SER A 63 -16.50 13.83 16.84
CA SER A 63 -17.76 13.19 17.19
C SER A 63 -17.60 11.67 17.15
N HIS A 64 -18.25 10.97 18.08
CA HIS A 64 -18.19 9.51 18.15
C HIS A 64 -18.54 8.86 16.80
N ALA A 65 -19.54 9.39 16.08
CA ALA A 65 -19.93 8.91 14.76
C ALA A 65 -18.79 9.00 13.72
N ILE A 66 -18.02 10.09 13.70
CA ILE A 66 -16.88 10.26 12.78
C ILE A 66 -15.76 9.25 13.13
N VAL A 67 -15.49 9.09 14.41
CA VAL A 67 -14.47 8.15 14.90
C VAL A 67 -14.83 6.71 14.52
N THR A 68 -16.07 6.28 14.81
CA THR A 68 -16.55 4.93 14.48
C THR A 68 -16.51 4.69 12.97
N ALA A 69 -17.02 5.63 12.16
CA ALA A 69 -16.99 5.48 10.70
C ALA A 69 -15.56 5.36 10.16
N ARG A 70 -14.60 6.11 10.74
CA ARG A 70 -13.18 6.01 10.36
C ARG A 70 -12.57 4.67 10.75
N LEU A 71 -12.85 4.18 11.96
CA LEU A 71 -12.37 2.88 12.42
C LEU A 71 -12.94 1.74 11.56
N ASP A 72 -14.24 1.76 11.26
CA ASP A 72 -14.89 0.76 10.40
C ASP A 72 -14.29 0.72 9.00
N LYS A 73 -13.94 1.90 8.45
CA LYS A 73 -13.26 1.99 7.16
C LYS A 73 -11.87 1.34 7.23
N LEU A 74 -11.08 1.66 8.26
CA LEU A 74 -9.75 1.08 8.43
C LEU A 74 -9.81 -0.44 8.65
N ASP A 75 -10.78 -0.93 9.41
CA ASP A 75 -10.97 -2.36 9.66
C ASP A 75 -11.35 -3.12 8.37
N ARG A 76 -12.21 -2.52 7.53
CA ARG A 76 -12.48 -3.04 6.18
C ARG A 76 -11.23 -3.07 5.30
N GLU A 77 -10.46 -1.98 5.26
CA GLU A 77 -9.24 -1.94 4.45
C GLU A 77 -8.18 -2.95 4.91
N ILE A 78 -8.07 -3.19 6.22
CA ILE A 78 -7.20 -4.22 6.79
C ILE A 78 -7.68 -5.60 6.36
N HIS A 79 -8.99 -5.87 6.46
CA HIS A 79 -9.59 -7.13 6.03
C HIS A 79 -9.34 -7.38 4.54
N ASP A 80 -9.63 -6.40 3.69
CA ASP A 80 -9.42 -6.49 2.24
C ASP A 80 -7.96 -6.74 1.89
N ALA A 81 -7.03 -6.05 2.56
CA ALA A 81 -5.60 -6.26 2.35
C ALA A 81 -5.15 -7.65 2.82
N ASN A 82 -5.74 -8.17 3.89
CA ASN A 82 -5.42 -9.50 4.41
C ASN A 82 -5.93 -10.61 3.49
N SER A 83 -7.12 -10.44 2.93
CA SER A 83 -7.77 -11.41 2.03
C SER A 83 -7.29 -11.33 0.58
N MET A 84 -6.48 -10.33 0.22
CA MET A 84 -6.01 -10.13 -1.16
C MET A 84 -4.97 -11.19 -1.57
N PRO A 85 -5.24 -11.99 -2.61
CA PRO A 85 -4.25 -12.95 -3.12
C PRO A 85 -3.03 -12.25 -3.72
N VAL A 86 -1.85 -12.86 -3.58
CA VAL A 86 -0.58 -12.35 -4.15
C VAL A 86 -0.71 -12.07 -5.65
N GLY A 87 -1.36 -12.96 -6.41
CA GLY A 87 -1.59 -12.77 -7.84
C GLY A 87 -2.41 -11.52 -8.19
N ALA A 88 -3.36 -11.13 -7.32
CA ALA A 88 -4.15 -9.91 -7.49
C ALA A 88 -3.30 -8.65 -7.25
N ILE A 89 -2.39 -8.69 -6.28
CA ILE A 89 -1.41 -7.63 -6.02
C ILE A 89 -0.51 -7.47 -7.24
N VAL A 90 0.14 -8.56 -7.69
CA VAL A 90 1.00 -8.54 -8.88
C VAL A 90 0.26 -7.95 -10.10
N SER A 91 -0.96 -8.40 -10.36
CA SER A 91 -1.79 -7.91 -11.46
C SER A 91 -2.12 -6.42 -11.34
N LYS A 92 -2.35 -5.92 -10.12
CA LYS A 92 -2.57 -4.49 -9.86
C LYS A 92 -1.33 -3.66 -10.22
N TYR A 93 -0.13 -4.10 -9.82
CA TYR A 93 1.10 -3.34 -10.09
C TYR A 93 1.56 -3.46 -11.55
N ARG A 94 1.32 -4.61 -12.21
CA ARG A 94 1.53 -4.73 -13.67
C ARG A 94 0.68 -3.74 -14.47
N ARG A 95 -0.60 -3.57 -14.10
CA ARG A 95 -1.48 -2.57 -14.72
C ARG A 95 -0.96 -1.15 -14.52
N LYS A 96 -0.48 -0.82 -13.31
CA LYS A 96 0.14 0.49 -13.02
C LYS A 96 1.37 0.74 -13.89
N LEU A 97 2.25 -0.25 -14.02
CA LEU A 97 3.45 -0.15 -14.86
C LEU A 97 3.08 0.11 -16.33
N SER A 98 2.16 -0.69 -16.87
CA SER A 98 1.68 -0.53 -18.25
C SER A 98 1.02 0.85 -18.51
N GLN A 99 0.29 1.39 -17.53
CA GLN A 99 -0.29 2.74 -17.63
C GLN A 99 0.80 3.83 -17.62
N ALA A 100 1.83 3.68 -16.78
CA ALA A 100 2.95 4.60 -16.74
C ALA A 100 3.72 4.63 -18.07
N ASP A 101 3.94 3.47 -18.68
CA ASP A 101 4.64 3.39 -19.98
C ASP A 101 3.83 4.02 -21.11
N ARG A 102 2.51 3.82 -21.12
CA ARG A 102 1.62 4.48 -22.09
C ARG A 102 1.65 6.00 -21.98
N THR A 103 1.78 6.54 -20.77
CA THR A 103 1.86 7.99 -20.57
C THR A 103 3.18 8.60 -21.05
N LYS A 104 4.29 7.84 -21.00
CA LYS A 104 5.60 8.28 -21.50
C LYS A 104 5.70 8.26 -23.04
N ASN A 105 4.97 7.36 -23.69
CA ASN A 105 5.03 7.18 -25.16
C ASN A 105 3.96 8.00 -25.91
N LYS A 106 3.30 8.97 -25.27
CA LYS A 106 2.37 9.85 -25.98
C LYS A 106 3.19 10.82 -26.84
N PRO A 107 3.12 10.76 -28.18
CA PRO A 107 3.83 11.72 -29.01
C PRO A 107 3.25 13.11 -28.71
N THR A 108 4.10 14.01 -28.22
CA THR A 108 3.86 15.46 -28.22
C THR A 108 3.78 15.91 -29.67
N ASN A 109 2.61 15.71 -30.28
CA ASN A 109 2.28 16.35 -31.54
C ASN A 109 1.77 17.75 -31.18
N SER A 110 2.72 18.65 -30.93
CA SER A 110 2.46 20.08 -30.85
C SER A 110 2.66 20.65 -32.24
N GLN A 111 1.54 21.16 -32.78
CA GLN A 111 1.45 21.91 -34.02
C GLN A 111 2.27 23.20 -33.97
#